data_AF-A0A8J8NRI0-F1
#
_entry.id   AF-A0A8J8NRI0-F1
#
_cell.length_a   1.000
_cell.length_b   1.000
_cell.length_c   1.000
_cell.angle_alpha   90.00
_cell.angle_beta   90.00
_cell.angle_gamma   90.00
#
_symmetry.space_group_name_H-M   'P 1'
#
loop_
_entity.id
_entity.type
_entity.pdbx_description
1 polymer ?
#
loop_
_entity_poly.entity_id
_entity_poly.type
_entity_poly.pdbx_seq_one_letter_code
_entity_poly.pdbx_strand_id
1 'polypeptide(L)'
;MFFICTERGEHEVTALDVLQRVKLGEDQARVFFRQLLKACQNLQDRGLCHGDLKLENVIVSPDFNTIRLSNFQYVQHTAQPCSMFKGTRQYTAPEVLYQEGISNISFDSLKADVFSLGVILYSSIIGRYPFKSATPADLRYRYVLSGDYDGFINTSASSLDQRSLSSVISAPMLQLLFQMWNPKPQFRPTFEQIAQDPWVKDLCEKATPLPISMTQNQQETNWIQ
;
A
#
# COMPACT_ATOMS: atom_id res chain seq x y z
N MET A 1 -25.45 -0.18 13.28
CA MET A 1 -24.94 -1.42 13.91
C MET A 1 -23.73 -1.82 13.08
N PHE A 2 -22.51 -1.71 13.62
CA PHE A 2 -21.28 -2.09 12.90
C PHE A 2 -20.70 -3.34 13.57
N PHE A 3 -20.43 -4.36 12.77
CA PHE A 3 -19.63 -5.50 13.19
C PHE A 3 -18.16 -5.10 13.07
N ILE A 4 -17.47 -4.94 14.21
CA ILE A 4 -16.02 -4.99 14.22
C ILE A 4 -15.69 -6.46 13.96
N CYS A 5 -15.33 -6.81 12.73
CA CYS A 5 -14.84 -8.15 12.44
C CYS A 5 -13.43 -8.24 13.01
N THR A 6 -13.32 -8.78 14.22
CA THR A 6 -12.06 -8.93 14.96
C THR A 6 -11.21 -10.10 14.45
N GLU A 7 -11.76 -10.93 13.55
CA GLU A 7 -11.10 -12.13 13.03
C GLU A 7 -11.26 -12.21 11.51
N ARG A 8 -10.17 -12.59 10.83
CA ARG A 8 -10.15 -12.96 9.40
C ARG A 8 -11.01 -14.21 9.24
N GLY A 9 -12.00 -14.19 8.35
CA GLY A 9 -12.73 -15.41 8.02
C GLY A 9 -11.78 -16.42 7.38
N GLU A 10 -11.89 -17.72 7.70
CA GLU A 10 -11.00 -18.78 7.20
C GLU A 10 -10.90 -18.86 5.66
N HIS A 11 -11.81 -18.20 4.94
CA HIS A 11 -11.89 -18.18 3.49
C HIS A 11 -11.63 -16.81 2.85
N GLU A 12 -11.19 -15.81 3.62
CA GLU A 12 -10.92 -14.48 3.09
C GLU A 12 -9.55 -14.40 2.40
N VAL A 13 -9.60 -14.03 1.12
CA VAL A 13 -8.41 -13.83 0.26
C VAL A 13 -7.91 -12.40 0.43
N THR A 14 -6.61 -12.24 0.68
CA THR A 14 -5.97 -10.93 0.80
C THR A 14 -5.47 -10.45 -0.56
N ALA A 15 -5.23 -9.14 -0.67
CA ALA A 15 -4.56 -8.58 -1.82
C ALA A 15 -3.16 -9.18 -1.99
N LEU A 16 -2.46 -9.52 -0.90
CA LEU A 16 -1.16 -10.19 -0.99
C LEU A 16 -1.29 -11.57 -1.68
N ASP A 17 -2.28 -12.38 -1.28
CA ASP A 17 -2.49 -13.73 -1.82
C ASP A 17 -2.67 -13.73 -3.34
N VAL A 18 -3.36 -12.70 -3.87
CA VAL A 18 -3.57 -12.51 -5.31
C VAL A 18 -2.35 -11.89 -5.98
N LEU A 19 -1.80 -10.81 -5.42
CA LEU A 19 -0.77 -9.98 -6.07
C LEU A 19 0.62 -10.63 -6.11
N GLN A 20 0.84 -11.68 -5.31
CA GLN A 20 2.00 -12.54 -5.45
C GLN A 20 1.95 -13.42 -6.71
N ARG A 21 0.75 -13.66 -7.26
CA ARG A 21 0.52 -14.52 -8.43
C ARG A 21 0.22 -13.72 -9.69
N VAL A 22 -0.43 -12.56 -9.55
CA VAL A 22 -0.90 -11.72 -10.64
C VAL A 22 -0.49 -10.26 -10.39
N LYS A 23 0.19 -9.65 -11.36
CA LYS A 23 0.52 -8.22 -11.30
C LYS A 23 -0.61 -7.41 -11.91
N LEU A 24 -0.96 -6.28 -11.29
CA LEU A 24 -1.95 -5.38 -11.85
C LEU A 24 -1.34 -4.56 -12.99
N GLY A 25 -2.11 -4.39 -14.06
CA GLY A 25 -1.88 -3.28 -14.97
C GLY A 25 -2.16 -1.95 -14.25
N GLU A 26 -1.63 -0.85 -14.79
CA GLU A 26 -1.74 0.46 -14.13
C GLU A 26 -3.20 0.91 -13.91
N ASP A 27 -4.10 0.64 -14.86
CA ASP A 27 -5.53 0.95 -14.74
C ASP A 27 -6.21 0.16 -13.61
N GLN A 28 -5.84 -1.11 -13.48
CA GLN A 28 -6.32 -1.99 -12.41
C GLN A 28 -5.80 -1.54 -11.05
N ALA A 29 -4.51 -1.18 -10.98
CA ALA A 29 -3.89 -0.65 -9.78
C ALA A 29 -4.54 0.68 -9.36
N ARG A 30 -4.93 1.53 -10.31
CA ARG A 30 -5.66 2.77 -10.04
C ARG A 30 -7.03 2.51 -9.42
N VAL A 31 -7.81 1.57 -9.96
CA VAL A 31 -9.12 1.19 -9.38
C VAL A 31 -8.95 0.64 -7.96
N PHE A 32 -8.01 -0.30 -7.78
CA PHE A 32 -7.65 -0.85 -6.47
C PHE A 32 -7.24 0.24 -5.46
N PHE A 33 -6.32 1.12 -5.87
CA PHE A 33 -5.78 2.18 -5.03
C PHE A 33 -6.83 3.22 -4.64
N ARG A 34 -7.75 3.58 -5.54
CA ARG A 34 -8.86 4.50 -5.23
C ARG A 34 -9.76 3.95 -4.13
N GLN A 35 -10.09 2.66 -4.16
CA GLN A 35 -10.90 2.05 -3.12
C GLN A 35 -10.17 2.01 -1.78
N LEU A 36 -8.86 1.68 -1.81
CA LEU A 36 -8.01 1.69 -0.63
C LEU A 36 -7.88 3.09 -0.01
N LEU A 37 -7.67 4.11 -0.84
CA LEU A 37 -7.64 5.51 -0.43
C LEU A 37 -8.97 5.93 0.20
N LYS A 38 -10.10 5.53 -0.40
CA LYS A 38 -11.43 5.81 0.14
C LYS A 38 -11.65 5.15 1.50
N ALA A 39 -11.18 3.93 1.69
CA ALA A 39 -11.21 3.25 2.98
C ALA A 39 -10.38 3.98 4.05
N CYS A 40 -9.22 4.52 3.69
CA CYS A 40 -8.38 5.32 4.58
C CYS A 40 -9.02 6.67 4.93
N GLN A 41 -9.63 7.36 3.96
CA GLN A 41 -10.41 8.58 4.21
C GLN A 41 -11.55 8.34 5.20
N ASN A 42 -12.25 7.20 5.09
CA ASN A 42 -13.29 6.84 6.06
C ASN A 42 -12.75 6.70 7.50
N LEU A 43 -11.51 6.21 7.68
CA LEU A 43 -10.85 6.19 8.99
C LEU A 43 -10.51 7.60 9.46
N GLN A 44 -9.91 8.42 8.58
CA GLN A 44 -9.55 9.81 8.85
C GLN A 44 -10.77 10.64 9.30
N ASP A 45 -11.92 10.49 8.63
CA ASP A 45 -13.18 11.17 8.96
C ASP A 45 -13.67 10.85 10.39
N ARG A 46 -13.19 9.75 10.97
CA ARG A 46 -13.48 9.32 12.35
C ARG A 46 -12.37 9.69 13.33
N GLY A 47 -11.37 10.47 12.90
CA GLY A 47 -10.20 10.80 13.71
C GLY A 47 -9.24 9.62 13.90
N LEU A 48 -9.27 8.63 13.00
CA LEU A 48 -8.48 7.40 13.10
C LEU A 48 -7.44 7.30 11.97
N CYS A 49 -6.32 6.66 12.27
CA CYS A 49 -5.38 6.13 11.29
C CYS A 49 -5.22 4.62 11.50
N HIS A 50 -4.85 3.89 10.46
CA HIS A 50 -4.76 2.44 10.51
C HIS A 50 -3.48 1.95 11.19
N GLY A 51 -2.33 2.56 10.87
CA GLY A 51 -1.04 2.25 11.51
C GLY A 51 -0.37 0.94 11.09
N ASP A 52 -0.96 0.14 10.19
CA ASP A 52 -0.38 -1.09 9.65
C ASP A 52 -0.98 -1.40 8.27
N LEU A 53 -1.01 -0.40 7.40
CA LEU A 53 -1.46 -0.59 6.03
C LEU A 53 -0.45 -1.48 5.28
N LYS A 54 -0.93 -2.63 4.82
CA LYS A 54 -0.17 -3.60 4.03
C LYS A 54 -1.10 -4.48 3.22
N LEU A 55 -0.55 -5.21 2.24
CA LEU A 55 -1.37 -6.03 1.33
C LEU A 55 -2.09 -7.18 2.05
N GLU A 56 -1.54 -7.66 3.16
CA GLU A 56 -2.11 -8.68 4.04
C GLU A 56 -3.38 -8.20 4.76
N ASN A 57 -3.48 -6.89 4.99
CA ASN A 57 -4.60 -6.27 5.70
C ASN A 57 -5.67 -5.73 4.73
N VAL A 58 -5.52 -5.97 3.42
CA VAL A 58 -6.53 -5.64 2.40
C VAL A 58 -7.21 -6.93 1.94
N ILE A 59 -8.49 -7.10 2.24
CA ILE A 59 -9.29 -8.22 1.75
C ILE A 59 -9.89 -7.86 0.40
N VAL A 60 -9.88 -8.80 -0.53
CA VAL A 60 -10.39 -8.63 -1.89
C VAL A 60 -11.58 -9.55 -2.13
N SER A 61 -12.56 -9.10 -2.91
CA SER A 61 -13.65 -9.97 -3.34
C SER A 61 -13.15 -11.08 -4.28
N PRO A 62 -13.91 -12.18 -4.44
CA PRO A 62 -13.53 -13.29 -5.33
C PRO A 62 -13.23 -12.86 -6.79
N ASP A 63 -13.90 -11.81 -7.26
CA ASP A 63 -13.71 -11.20 -8.58
C ASP A 63 -12.70 -10.03 -8.57
N PHE A 64 -12.06 -9.76 -7.43
CA PHE A 64 -11.15 -8.66 -7.13
C PHE A 64 -11.75 -7.24 -7.30
N ASN A 65 -13.02 -7.12 -7.68
CA ASN A 65 -13.65 -5.83 -8.01
C ASN A 65 -13.81 -4.91 -6.81
N THR A 66 -13.88 -5.46 -5.59
CA THR A 66 -14.06 -4.70 -4.37
C THR A 66 -13.01 -5.06 -3.33
N ILE A 67 -12.62 -4.07 -2.52
CA ILE A 67 -11.69 -4.28 -1.40
C ILE A 67 -12.28 -3.79 -0.08
N ARG A 68 -11.77 -4.33 1.02
CA ARG A 68 -11.99 -3.79 2.37
C ARG A 68 -10.74 -3.89 3.23
N LEU A 69 -10.54 -2.89 4.08
CA LEU A 69 -9.51 -2.93 5.11
C LEU A 69 -9.91 -3.91 6.21
N SER A 70 -8.92 -4.58 6.78
CA SER A 70 -9.05 -5.55 7.86
C SER A 70 -7.92 -5.34 8.87
N ASN A 71 -7.97 -6.08 9.98
CA ASN A 71 -6.93 -6.07 11.01
C ASN A 71 -6.68 -4.68 11.64
N PHE A 72 -7.66 -4.25 12.43
CA PHE A 72 -7.67 -2.94 13.08
C PHE A 72 -6.89 -2.89 14.41
N GLN A 73 -6.04 -3.88 14.70
CA GLN A 73 -5.35 -4.02 16.00
C GLN A 73 -4.39 -2.87 16.33
N TYR A 74 -3.93 -2.13 15.32
CA TYR A 74 -3.00 -1.00 15.46
C TYR A 74 -3.66 0.35 15.17
N VAL A 75 -4.97 0.37 14.96
CA VAL A 75 -5.72 1.61 14.73
C VAL A 75 -5.65 2.47 15.98
N GLN A 76 -5.42 3.76 15.75
CA GLN A 76 -5.27 4.73 16.83
C GLN A 76 -5.88 6.06 16.45
N HIS A 77 -6.18 6.85 17.47
CA HIS A 77 -6.72 8.18 17.30
C HIS A 77 -5.60 9.13 16.88
N THR A 78 -5.83 9.92 15.82
CA THR A 78 -4.82 10.84 15.26
C THR A 78 -4.42 11.96 16.22
N ALA A 79 -5.29 12.29 17.17
CA ALA A 79 -5.02 13.26 18.23
C ALA A 79 -4.12 12.74 19.36
N GLN A 80 -3.81 11.44 19.40
CA GLN A 80 -3.00 10.84 20.46
C GLN A 80 -1.57 10.61 19.97
N PRO A 81 -0.54 11.04 20.72
CA PRO A 81 0.85 10.76 20.37
C PRO A 81 1.10 9.26 20.45
N CYS A 82 1.62 8.68 19.36
CA CYS A 82 2.11 7.31 19.35
C CYS A 82 3.62 7.30 19.46
N SER A 83 4.14 6.53 20.42
CA SER A 83 5.56 6.49 20.77
C SER A 83 6.19 5.11 20.56
N MET A 84 5.52 4.21 19.82
CA MET A 84 5.99 2.84 19.63
C MET A 84 5.71 2.37 18.22
N PHE A 85 6.72 1.75 17.62
CA PHE A 85 6.58 1.02 16.36
C PHE A 85 5.52 -0.08 16.50
N LYS A 86 4.54 -0.08 15.60
CA LYS A 86 3.48 -1.07 15.48
C LYS A 86 3.34 -1.38 13.99
N GLY A 87 3.42 -2.66 13.60
CA GLY A 87 3.18 -3.09 12.22
C GLY A 87 4.35 -3.79 11.53
N THR A 88 4.26 -3.91 10.20
CA THR A 88 5.27 -4.61 9.36
C THR A 88 6.30 -3.64 8.79
N ARG A 89 7.58 -3.79 9.19
CA ARG A 89 8.69 -2.85 8.88
C ARG A 89 8.80 -2.44 7.40
N GLN A 90 8.50 -3.35 6.46
CA GLN A 90 8.63 -3.08 5.01
C GLN A 90 7.63 -2.04 4.48
N TYR A 91 6.50 -1.85 5.16
CA TYR A 91 5.48 -0.85 4.82
C TYR A 91 5.60 0.42 5.65
N THR A 92 6.38 0.37 6.74
CA THR A 92 6.40 1.43 7.74
C THR A 92 7.25 2.61 7.29
N ALA A 93 6.73 3.82 7.53
CA ALA A 93 7.43 5.05 7.22
C ALA A 93 8.73 5.20 8.04
N PRO A 94 9.78 5.84 7.48
CA PRO A 94 11.07 5.98 8.14
C PRO A 94 11.00 6.62 9.52
N GLU A 95 10.19 7.67 9.69
CA GLU A 95 10.04 8.38 10.96
C GLU A 95 9.46 7.50 12.08
N VAL A 96 8.67 6.48 11.75
CA VAL A 96 8.14 5.53 12.73
C VAL A 96 9.22 4.52 13.13
N LEU A 97 10.05 4.09 12.18
CA LEU A 97 11.16 3.16 12.44
C LEU A 97 12.28 3.81 13.27
N TYR A 98 12.61 5.07 13.00
CA TYR A 98 13.66 5.79 13.75
C TYR A 98 13.26 6.13 15.19
N GLN A 99 11.97 6.10 15.50
CA GLN A 99 11.44 6.38 16.84
C GLN A 99 11.19 5.11 17.66
N GLU A 100 11.54 3.94 17.13
CA GLU A 100 11.44 2.66 17.83
C GLU A 100 12.24 2.70 19.14
N GLY A 101 11.55 2.57 20.28
CA GLY A 101 12.15 2.57 21.61
C GLY A 101 12.37 3.96 22.23
N ILE A 102 11.95 5.06 21.57
CA ILE A 102 12.06 6.41 22.13
C ILE A 102 10.69 6.89 22.61
N SER A 103 10.47 6.89 23.94
CA SER A 103 9.28 7.46 24.55
C SER A 103 9.23 8.99 24.37
N ASN A 104 8.03 9.55 24.17
CA ASN A 104 7.73 11.00 24.08
C ASN A 104 8.06 11.72 22.76
N ILE A 105 8.35 11.00 21.67
CA ILE A 105 8.35 11.58 20.32
C ILE A 105 7.06 11.14 19.62
N SER A 106 6.30 12.10 19.12
CA SER A 106 5.09 11.87 18.33
C SER A 106 5.37 12.08 16.85
N PHE A 107 4.76 11.26 16.00
CA PHE A 107 4.77 11.41 14.55
C PHE A 107 3.36 11.58 14.01
N ASP A 108 3.25 12.18 12.82
CA ASP A 108 1.98 12.28 12.10
C ASP A 108 1.60 10.91 11.52
N SER A 109 0.64 10.25 12.18
CA SER A 109 0.24 8.89 11.82
C SER A 109 -0.50 8.81 10.49
N LEU A 110 -1.17 9.89 10.06
CA LEU A 110 -1.80 9.93 8.73
C LEU A 110 -0.73 10.01 7.64
N LYS A 111 0.35 10.77 7.87
CA LYS A 111 1.48 10.83 6.94
C LYS A 111 2.26 9.51 6.91
N ALA A 112 2.30 8.77 8.01
CA ALA A 112 2.84 7.42 8.03
C ALA A 112 1.99 6.46 7.18
N ASP A 113 0.65 6.49 7.32
CA ASP A 113 -0.26 5.71 6.47
C ASP A 113 -0.11 6.06 4.97
N VAL A 114 0.10 7.34 4.63
CA VAL A 114 0.39 7.77 3.24
C VAL A 114 1.63 7.09 2.67
N PHE A 115 2.71 6.94 3.46
CA PHE A 115 3.90 6.24 3.00
C PHE A 115 3.60 4.76 2.74
N SER A 116 2.87 4.11 3.65
CA SER A 116 2.48 2.71 3.53
C SER A 116 1.60 2.46 2.30
N LEU A 117 0.67 3.37 1.99
CA LEU A 117 -0.10 3.36 0.75
C LEU A 117 0.81 3.37 -0.49
N GLY A 118 1.95 4.06 -0.45
CA GLY A 118 2.89 4.12 -1.56
C GLY A 118 3.61 2.80 -1.77
N VAL A 119 3.98 2.14 -0.67
CA VAL A 119 4.54 0.78 -0.71
C VAL A 119 3.53 -0.20 -1.30
N ILE A 120 2.26 -0.14 -0.87
CA ILE A 120 1.18 -0.96 -1.43
C ILE A 120 1.01 -0.71 -2.94
N LEU A 121 0.92 0.55 -3.35
CA LEU A 121 0.72 0.93 -4.74
C LEU A 121 1.86 0.41 -5.63
N TYR A 122 3.12 0.64 -5.23
CA TYR A 122 4.28 0.10 -5.93
C TYR A 122 4.23 -1.43 -6.03
N SER A 123 3.97 -2.10 -4.90
CA SER A 123 3.98 -3.56 -4.84
C SER A 123 2.86 -4.20 -5.64
N SER A 124 1.71 -3.51 -5.81
CA SER A 124 0.59 -4.03 -6.60
C SER A 124 0.87 -4.15 -8.10
N ILE A 125 1.73 -3.29 -8.64
CA ILE A 125 2.13 -3.32 -10.06
C ILE A 125 3.40 -4.16 -10.24
N ILE A 126 4.39 -3.94 -9.37
CA ILE A 126 5.70 -4.55 -9.57
C ILE A 126 5.73 -6.01 -9.09
N GLY A 127 4.86 -6.38 -8.15
CA GLY A 127 4.79 -7.71 -7.53
C GLY A 127 5.90 -7.99 -6.51
N ARG A 128 6.62 -6.96 -6.06
CA ARG A 128 7.66 -7.03 -5.03
C ARG A 128 7.71 -5.71 -4.26
N TYR A 129 8.39 -5.72 -3.13
CA TYR A 129 8.67 -4.52 -2.35
C TYR A 129 9.60 -3.54 -3.10
N PRO A 130 9.46 -2.23 -2.84
CA PRO A 130 10.36 -1.21 -3.40
C PRO A 130 11.81 -1.38 -2.92
N PHE A 131 12.01 -1.93 -1.73
CA PHE A 131 13.29 -2.25 -1.09
C PHE A 131 13.19 -3.59 -0.37
N LYS A 132 14.30 -4.32 -0.22
CA LYS A 132 14.35 -5.63 0.44
C LYS A 132 14.28 -5.50 1.96
N SER A 133 14.93 -4.46 2.50
CA SER A 133 14.89 -4.15 3.93
C SER A 133 14.70 -2.64 4.16
N ALA A 134 13.93 -2.29 5.19
CA ALA A 134 13.74 -0.91 5.61
C ALA A 134 14.91 -0.45 6.51
N THR A 135 16.13 -0.55 5.99
CA THR A 135 17.37 -0.17 6.68
C THR A 135 18.29 0.59 5.72
N PRO A 136 19.15 1.52 6.20
CA PRO A 136 20.09 2.24 5.35
C PRO A 136 21.09 1.35 4.58
N ALA A 137 21.25 0.09 4.98
CA ALA A 137 22.09 -0.88 4.27
C ALA A 137 21.46 -1.32 2.92
N ASP A 138 20.15 -1.16 2.76
CA ASP A 138 19.47 -1.35 1.48
C ASP A 138 19.61 -0.12 0.60
N LEU A 139 20.23 -0.29 -0.57
CA LEU A 139 20.47 0.79 -1.52
C LEU A 139 19.18 1.51 -1.95
N ARG A 140 18.09 0.79 -2.18
CA ARG A 140 16.82 1.39 -2.65
C ARG A 140 16.11 2.10 -1.51
N TYR A 141 16.20 1.58 -0.29
CA TYR A 141 15.71 2.30 0.87
C TYR A 141 16.49 3.58 1.12
N ARG A 142 17.82 3.56 0.92
CA ARG A 142 18.67 4.76 1.03
C ARG A 142 18.26 5.87 0.06
N TYR A 143 17.88 5.53 -1.17
CA TYR A 143 17.32 6.50 -2.12
C TYR A 143 16.00 7.12 -1.65
N VAL A 144 15.11 6.30 -1.07
CA VAL A 144 13.87 6.79 -0.45
C VAL A 144 14.17 7.74 0.71
N LEU A 145 15.16 7.42 1.57
CA LEU A 145 15.56 8.28 2.68
C LEU A 145 16.19 9.60 2.23
N SER A 146 16.95 9.61 1.14
CA SER A 146 17.59 10.82 0.61
C SER A 146 16.69 11.62 -0.34
N GLY A 147 15.57 11.05 -0.80
CA GLY A 147 14.74 11.62 -1.86
C GLY A 147 15.39 11.58 -3.24
N ASP A 148 16.39 10.72 -3.45
CA ASP A 148 17.08 10.55 -4.73
C ASP A 148 16.36 9.49 -5.58
N TYR A 149 15.27 9.92 -6.22
CA TYR A 149 14.42 9.02 -7.00
C TYR A 149 14.99 8.68 -8.37
N ASP A 150 15.90 9.48 -8.92
CA ASP A 150 16.64 9.13 -10.13
C ASP A 150 17.53 7.92 -9.85
N GLY A 151 18.24 7.91 -8.72
CA GLY A 151 18.96 6.74 -8.24
C GLY A 151 18.06 5.52 -8.05
N PHE A 152 16.85 5.72 -7.49
CA PHE A 152 15.87 4.64 -7.30
C PHE A 152 15.39 4.01 -8.61
N ILE A 153 15.09 4.83 -9.63
CA ILE A 153 14.62 4.38 -10.96
C ILE A 153 15.73 3.64 -11.70
N ASN A 154 16.95 4.20 -11.70
CA ASN A 154 18.08 3.66 -12.44
C ASN A 154 18.69 2.41 -11.78
N THR A 155 18.37 2.16 -10.52
CA THR A 155 18.78 0.95 -9.82
C THR A 155 17.85 -0.21 -10.13
N SER A 156 18.35 -1.20 -10.87
CA SER A 156 17.62 -2.44 -11.11
C SER A 156 17.29 -3.12 -9.78
N ALA A 157 16.00 -3.41 -9.59
CA ALA A 157 15.51 -4.07 -8.39
C ALA A 157 15.94 -5.55 -8.29
N SER A 158 16.47 -6.11 -9.39
CA SER A 158 17.08 -7.44 -9.49
C SER A 158 17.96 -7.53 -10.74
N SER A 159 19.07 -8.25 -10.66
CA SER A 159 19.94 -8.57 -11.82
C SER A 159 19.21 -9.30 -12.96
N LEU A 160 18.05 -9.90 -12.69
CA LEU A 160 17.25 -10.70 -13.63
C LEU A 160 16.19 -9.88 -14.41
N ASP A 161 15.93 -8.62 -14.02
CA ASP A 161 14.90 -7.79 -14.65
C ASP A 161 15.54 -6.48 -15.10
N GLN A 162 15.95 -6.44 -16.37
CA GLN A 162 16.65 -5.31 -16.99
C GLN A 162 15.69 -4.17 -17.41
N ARG A 163 14.38 -4.35 -17.20
CA ARG A 163 13.41 -3.30 -17.52
C ARG A 163 13.52 -2.15 -16.53
N SER A 164 13.75 -0.94 -17.07
CA SER A 164 13.68 0.29 -16.30
C SER A 164 12.30 0.43 -15.65
N LEU A 165 12.23 0.95 -14.44
CA LEU A 165 10.95 1.21 -13.76
C LEU A 165 10.04 2.13 -14.62
N SER A 166 10.65 3.06 -15.35
CA SER A 166 9.97 3.97 -16.27
C SER A 166 9.34 3.30 -17.51
N SER A 167 9.66 2.03 -17.80
CA SER A 167 8.99 1.28 -18.86
C SER A 167 7.77 0.48 -18.37
N VAL A 168 7.56 0.42 -17.06
CA VAL A 168 6.47 -0.34 -16.43
C VAL A 168 5.45 0.59 -15.77
N ILE A 169 5.92 1.69 -15.18
CA ILE A 169 5.09 2.66 -14.47
C ILE A 169 5.12 4.00 -15.21
N SER A 170 3.95 4.60 -15.45
CA SER A 170 3.85 5.92 -16.06
C SER A 170 4.51 7.01 -15.21
N ALA A 171 4.95 8.08 -15.87
CA ALA A 171 5.54 9.24 -15.18
C ALA A 171 4.60 9.87 -14.13
N PRO A 172 3.29 10.07 -14.42
CA PRO A 172 2.34 10.58 -13.42
C PRO A 172 2.25 9.71 -12.17
N MET A 173 2.23 8.38 -12.33
CA MET A 173 2.19 7.48 -11.18
C MET A 173 3.50 7.50 -10.38
N LEU A 174 4.65 7.52 -11.05
CA LEU A 174 5.95 7.66 -10.37
C LEU A 174 6.01 8.95 -9.56
N GLN A 175 5.54 10.06 -10.12
CA GLN A 175 5.47 11.33 -9.43
C GLN A 175 4.62 11.24 -8.16
N LEU A 176 3.44 10.62 -8.22
CA LEU A 176 2.60 10.40 -7.04
C LEU A 176 3.28 9.52 -5.99
N LEU A 177 3.87 8.39 -6.41
CA LEU A 177 4.62 7.49 -5.52
C LEU A 177 5.73 8.24 -4.75
N PHE A 178 6.50 9.06 -5.45
CA PHE A 178 7.60 9.82 -4.86
C PHE A 178 7.14 10.96 -3.95
N GLN A 179 5.98 11.56 -4.21
CA GLN A 179 5.35 12.49 -3.27
C GLN A 179 4.95 11.77 -1.98
N MET A 180 4.36 10.58 -2.08
CA MET A 180 3.95 9.78 -0.92
C MET A 180 5.14 9.22 -0.13
N TRP A 181 6.28 8.99 -0.78
CA TRP A 181 7.52 8.55 -0.15
C TRP A 181 8.45 9.67 0.29
N ASN A 182 8.00 10.93 0.28
CA ASN A 182 8.84 12.05 0.68
C ASN A 182 9.49 11.77 2.06
N PRO A 183 10.82 11.91 2.21
CA PRO A 183 11.51 11.65 3.47
C PRO A 183 10.99 12.49 4.63
N LYS A 184 10.46 13.67 4.33
CA LYS A 184 9.90 14.62 5.29
C LYS A 184 8.37 14.48 5.29
N PRO A 185 7.76 13.93 6.35
CA PRO A 185 6.32 13.62 6.39
C PRO A 185 5.43 14.82 6.06
N GLN A 186 5.82 16.03 6.47
CA GLN A 186 5.06 17.26 6.21
C GLN A 186 4.92 17.60 4.71
N PHE A 187 5.79 17.07 3.85
CA PHE A 187 5.74 17.27 2.41
C PHE A 187 5.03 16.14 1.67
N ARG A 188 4.66 15.05 2.35
CA ARG A 188 3.77 14.04 1.76
C ARG A 188 2.38 14.65 1.59
N PRO A 189 1.62 14.28 0.54
CA PRO A 189 0.27 14.78 0.35
C PRO A 189 -0.69 14.26 1.44
N THR A 190 -1.85 14.90 1.62
CA THR A 190 -2.97 14.35 2.39
C THR A 190 -3.78 13.37 1.54
N PHE A 191 -4.68 12.58 2.14
CA PHE A 191 -5.55 11.68 1.38
C PHE A 191 -6.43 12.44 0.38
N GLU A 192 -6.88 13.66 0.70
CA GLU A 192 -7.64 14.53 -0.20
C GLU A 192 -6.79 15.01 -1.37
N GLN A 193 -5.53 15.39 -1.12
CA GLN A 193 -4.60 15.79 -2.18
C GLN A 193 -4.29 14.62 -3.11
N ILE A 194 -4.06 13.41 -2.57
CA ILE A 194 -3.89 12.19 -3.37
C ILE A 194 -5.15 11.92 -4.21
N ALA A 195 -6.35 12.05 -3.63
CA ALA A 195 -7.60 11.83 -4.37
C ALA A 195 -7.80 12.80 -5.53
N GLN A 196 -7.15 13.97 -5.50
CA GLN A 196 -7.16 14.95 -6.58
C GLN A 196 -6.01 14.81 -7.58
N ASP A 197 -5.06 13.90 -7.34
CA ASP A 197 -3.92 13.70 -8.21
C ASP A 197 -4.38 13.28 -9.63
N PRO A 198 -3.75 13.81 -10.71
CA PRO A 198 -4.14 13.50 -12.08
C PRO A 198 -4.15 11.99 -12.37
N TRP A 199 -3.15 11.25 -11.87
CA TRP A 199 -3.08 9.81 -12.07
C TRP A 199 -4.25 9.11 -11.36
N VAL A 200 -4.63 9.54 -10.16
CA VAL A 200 -5.75 8.93 -9.43
C VAL A 200 -7.09 9.23 -10.11
N LYS A 201 -7.26 10.43 -10.70
CA LYS A 201 -8.50 10.84 -11.36
C LYS A 201 -8.69 10.26 -12.76
N ASP A 202 -7.61 9.81 -13.41
CA ASP A 202 -7.63 9.30 -14.78
C ASP A 202 -8.36 7.95 -14.91
N LEU A 203 -9.69 8.03 -15.01
CA LEU A 203 -10.53 6.88 -15.30
C LEU A 203 -10.52 6.65 -16.81
N CYS A 204 -9.61 5.81 -17.28
CA CYS A 204 -9.74 5.20 -18.59
C CYS A 204 -11.11 4.46 -18.62
N GLU A 205 -12.01 4.86 -19.52
CA GLU A 205 -13.37 4.29 -19.65
C GLU A 205 -13.37 2.78 -19.94
N LYS A 206 -12.20 2.22 -20.27
CA LYS A 206 -11.95 0.79 -20.44
C LYS A 206 -11.28 0.21 -19.21
N ALA A 207 -11.83 0.45 -18.01
CA ALA A 207 -11.37 -0.25 -16.82
C ALA A 207 -11.53 -1.76 -17.07
N THR A 208 -10.44 -2.39 -17.52
CA THR A 208 -10.45 -3.81 -17.86
C THR A 208 -10.75 -4.52 -16.55
N PRO A 209 -11.78 -5.40 -16.52
CA PRO A 209 -12.07 -6.20 -15.34
C PRO A 209 -10.77 -6.81 -14.83
N LEU A 210 -10.62 -6.82 -13.52
CA LEU A 210 -9.47 -7.43 -12.89
C LEU A 210 -9.38 -8.90 -13.33
N PRO A 211 -8.18 -9.49 -13.45
CA PRO A 211 -8.03 -10.77 -14.13
C PRO A 211 -8.90 -11.85 -13.49
N ILE A 212 -9.97 -12.24 -14.19
CA ILE A 212 -10.87 -13.32 -13.78
C ILE A 212 -10.19 -14.63 -14.13
N SER A 213 -9.38 -15.19 -13.23
CA SER A 213 -8.92 -16.59 -13.38
C SER A 213 -8.27 -17.23 -12.15
N MET A 214 -8.69 -16.93 -10.91
CA MET A 214 -8.19 -17.71 -9.75
C MET A 214 -9.23 -18.28 -8.79
N THR A 215 -10.52 -17.99 -8.99
CA THR A 215 -11.58 -18.59 -8.16
C THR A 215 -12.18 -19.86 -8.73
N GLN A 216 -11.87 -20.25 -9.98
CA GLN A 216 -12.45 -21.45 -10.60
C GLN A 216 -11.67 -22.75 -10.38
N ASN A 217 -10.49 -22.75 -9.76
CA ASN A 217 -9.66 -23.97 -9.68
C ASN A 217 -9.38 -24.54 -8.27
N GLN A 218 -10.15 -24.21 -7.24
CA GLN A 218 -10.03 -24.88 -5.92
C GLN A 218 -11.35 -25.19 -5.17
N GLN A 219 -12.51 -25.23 -5.84
CA GLN A 219 -13.76 -25.67 -5.18
C GLN A 219 -14.57 -26.75 -5.90
N GLU A 220 -14.04 -27.38 -6.95
CA GLU A 220 -14.63 -28.62 -7.50
C GLU A 220 -13.84 -29.84 -7.05
N THR A 221 -13.82 -30.14 -5.74
CA THR A 221 -13.44 -31.47 -5.25
C THR A 221 -13.91 -31.71 -3.82
N ASN A 222 -15.22 -31.65 -3.56
CA ASN A 222 -15.93 -32.47 -2.55
C ASN A 222 -17.36 -31.95 -2.28
N TRP A 223 -18.22 -31.99 -3.29
CA TRP A 223 -19.68 -31.92 -3.07
C TRP A 223 -20.38 -33.05 -3.83
N ILE A 224 -20.02 -34.31 -3.56
CA ILE A 224 -20.95 -35.45 -3.69
C ILE A 224 -20.63 -36.43 -2.55
N GLN A 225 -21.67 -36.69 -1.75
CA GLN A 225 -21.83 -37.61 -0.59
C GLN A 225 -21.55 -37.05 0.79
#